data_AF-A0A0G0EG79-F1
#
_entry.id   AF-A0A0G0EG79-F1
#
_cell.length_a   1.000
_cell.length_b   1.000
_cell.length_c   1.000
_cell.angle_alpha   90.00
_cell.angle_beta   90.00
_cell.angle_gamma   90.00
#
_symmetry.space_group_name_H-M   'P 1'
#
loop_
_entity.id
_entity.type
_entity.pdbx_description
1 polymer ?
#
loop_
_entity_poly.entity_id
_entity_poly.type
_entity_poly.pdbx_seq_one_letter_code
_entity_poly.pdbx_strand_id
1 'polypeptide(L)'
;MSFPSPSGDRLRRESRSMINYLNSQKYVDAAKKQLEPNVFNHSLALEACMSGLFDYFKINNLLGVNEPEKDDWMLAGFLHDIDYSGEFKPTHPQKTLEALAKYGLTIKESVHNLIKAHAPDLTGYQPKNKAEWSIFCADSLTGLIMAVAFVYPSRKLADVKLSSVVKRLLKEPKFAAGTRREDIKKCILPEGLNLPVEKFVEICLNSMKAVASADTEIVKFNYFFNFLAT
;
A
#
# COMPACT_ATOMS: atom_id res chain seq x y z
N MET A 1 -43.12 -14.33 -28.48
CA MET A 1 -41.67 -14.16 -28.67
C MET A 1 -41.09 -13.73 -27.33
N SER A 2 -40.47 -14.66 -26.60
CA SER A 2 -40.02 -14.45 -25.23
C SER A 2 -38.52 -14.22 -25.25
N PHE A 3 -38.07 -13.04 -24.86
CA PHE A 3 -36.65 -12.74 -24.73
C PHE A 3 -36.06 -13.54 -23.55
N PRO A 4 -34.86 -14.13 -23.68
CA PRO A 4 -34.23 -14.80 -22.55
C PRO A 4 -33.74 -13.76 -21.55
N SER A 5 -34.12 -13.96 -20.29
CA SER A 5 -33.53 -13.28 -19.14
C SER A 5 -32.00 -13.48 -19.16
N PRO A 6 -31.17 -12.44 -18.97
CA PRO A 6 -29.74 -12.63 -18.81
C PRO A 6 -29.53 -13.32 -17.46
N SER A 7 -29.13 -14.59 -17.52
CA SER A 7 -28.69 -15.38 -16.37
C SER A 7 -27.67 -14.60 -15.54
N GLY A 8 -27.86 -14.61 -14.21
CA GLY A 8 -27.06 -13.93 -13.18
C GLY A 8 -25.58 -14.35 -13.11
N ASP A 9 -25.08 -15.04 -14.12
CA ASP A 9 -23.70 -15.47 -14.28
C ASP A 9 -22.85 -14.41 -15.00
N ARG A 10 -23.49 -13.44 -15.66
CA ARG A 10 -22.80 -12.32 -16.35
C ARG A 10 -22.29 -11.24 -15.39
N LEU A 11 -22.84 -11.16 -14.18
CA LEU A 11 -22.41 -10.22 -13.12
C LEU A 11 -21.31 -10.78 -12.22
N ARG A 12 -20.94 -12.08 -12.35
CA ARG A 12 -19.82 -12.70 -11.63
C ARG A 12 -18.49 -12.64 -12.38
N ARG A 13 -18.47 -12.10 -13.60
CA ARG A 13 -17.26 -11.97 -14.42
C ARG A 13 -16.61 -10.58 -14.38
N GLU A 14 -17.21 -9.61 -13.69
CA GLU A 14 -16.65 -8.27 -13.50
C GLU A 14 -15.93 -8.08 -12.14
N SER A 15 -15.66 -9.14 -11.37
CA SER A 15 -14.86 -9.07 -10.14
C SER A 15 -13.36 -9.33 -10.37
N ARG A 16 -12.85 -9.10 -11.58
CA ARG A 16 -11.41 -9.12 -11.88
C ARG A 16 -10.87 -7.69 -11.97
N SER A 17 -10.73 -7.03 -10.83
CA SER A 17 -9.94 -5.79 -10.72
C SER A 17 -8.76 -5.95 -9.77
N MET A 18 -8.00 -7.03 -9.93
CA MET A 18 -6.62 -7.09 -9.45
C MET A 18 -5.72 -7.47 -10.62
N ILE A 19 -5.18 -6.42 -11.24
CA ILE A 19 -3.95 -6.40 -12.04
C ILE A 19 -4.01 -7.20 -13.36
N ASN A 20 -3.81 -6.51 -14.48
CA ASN A 20 -3.49 -7.15 -15.76
C ASN A 20 -2.11 -7.86 -15.64
N TYR A 21 -2.16 -9.18 -15.44
CA TYR A 21 -1.13 -10.00 -14.79
C TYR A 21 0.16 -10.27 -15.58
N LEU A 22 0.30 -9.82 -16.83
CA LEU A 22 1.47 -10.17 -17.64
C LEU A 22 2.70 -9.27 -17.37
N ASN A 23 2.50 -7.99 -17.07
CA ASN A 23 3.59 -7.08 -16.71
C ASN A 23 3.86 -7.01 -15.20
N SER A 24 2.96 -7.51 -14.36
CA SER A 24 3.08 -7.40 -12.91
C SER A 24 3.79 -8.58 -12.26
N GLN A 25 3.71 -9.78 -12.86
CA GLN A 25 4.37 -10.96 -12.29
C GLN A 25 5.89 -10.79 -12.18
N LYS A 26 6.53 -10.16 -13.17
CA LYS A 26 7.98 -9.89 -13.14
C LYS A 26 8.41 -8.99 -11.97
N TYR A 27 7.60 -8.00 -11.60
CA TYR A 27 7.87 -7.15 -10.44
C TYR A 27 7.68 -7.93 -9.14
N VAL A 28 6.63 -8.76 -9.08
CA VAL A 28 6.40 -9.65 -7.93
C VAL A 28 7.57 -10.61 -7.73
N ASP A 29 8.06 -11.23 -8.81
CA ASP A 29 9.18 -12.15 -8.77
C ASP A 29 10.49 -11.45 -8.37
N ALA A 30 10.73 -10.23 -8.87
CA ALA A 30 11.87 -9.41 -8.47
C ALA A 30 11.79 -9.06 -6.97
N ALA A 31 10.65 -8.53 -6.51
CA ALA A 31 10.44 -8.17 -5.11
C ALA A 31 10.57 -9.37 -4.17
N LYS A 32 10.05 -10.55 -4.54
CA LYS A 32 10.22 -11.80 -3.76
C LYS A 32 11.67 -12.24 -3.62
N LYS A 33 12.52 -11.95 -4.61
CA LYS A 33 13.95 -12.29 -4.59
C LYS A 33 14.78 -11.23 -3.88
N GLN A 34 14.38 -9.97 -3.99
CA GLN A 34 15.11 -8.81 -3.51
C GLN A 34 14.84 -8.51 -2.03
N LEU A 35 13.60 -8.70 -1.57
CA LEU A 35 13.13 -8.20 -0.28
C LEU A 35 12.97 -9.29 0.76
N GLU A 36 13.26 -8.93 2.01
CA GLU A 36 12.90 -9.75 3.16
C GLU A 36 11.38 -9.92 3.25
N PRO A 37 10.87 -11.05 3.79
CA PRO A 37 9.43 -11.34 3.79
C PRO A 37 8.57 -10.25 4.46
N ASN A 38 9.07 -9.61 5.51
CA ASN A 38 8.36 -8.53 6.18
C ASN A 38 8.24 -7.26 5.31
N VAL A 39 9.29 -6.91 4.58
CA VAL A 39 9.30 -5.75 3.65
C VAL A 39 8.42 -6.05 2.44
N PHE A 40 8.47 -7.27 1.90
CA PHE A 40 7.58 -7.69 0.82
C PHE A 40 6.09 -7.59 1.20
N ASN A 41 5.73 -8.04 2.41
CA ASN A 41 4.36 -7.91 2.90
C ASN A 41 3.96 -6.45 3.17
N HIS A 42 4.89 -5.63 3.65
CA HIS A 42 4.71 -4.18 3.80
C HIS A 42 4.40 -3.50 2.45
N SER A 43 5.15 -3.83 1.40
CA SER A 43 4.90 -3.40 0.03
C SER A 43 3.50 -3.75 -0.47
N LEU A 44 3.04 -4.98 -0.26
CA LEU A 44 1.68 -5.39 -0.64
C LEU A 44 0.60 -4.64 0.16
N ALA A 45 0.84 -4.37 1.44
CA ALA A 45 -0.06 -3.59 2.26
C ALA A 45 -0.18 -2.15 1.72
N LEU A 46 0.94 -1.54 1.32
CA LEU A 46 0.94 -0.19 0.78
C LEU A 46 0.27 -0.13 -0.59
N GLU A 47 0.52 -1.09 -1.48
CA GLU A 47 -0.22 -1.23 -2.74
C GLU A 47 -1.75 -1.27 -2.51
N ALA A 48 -2.21 -2.05 -1.53
CA ALA A 48 -3.63 -2.13 -1.19
C ALA A 48 -4.18 -0.76 -0.74
N CYS A 49 -3.47 -0.07 0.15
CA CYS A 49 -3.85 1.28 0.59
C CYS A 49 -3.91 2.27 -0.58
N MET A 50 -2.92 2.24 -1.47
CA MET A 50 -2.87 3.10 -2.65
C MET A 50 -4.07 2.87 -3.58
N SER A 51 -4.44 1.61 -3.81
CA SER A 51 -5.63 1.24 -4.59
C SER A 51 -6.92 1.80 -3.98
N GLY A 52 -7.11 1.62 -2.67
CA GLY A 52 -8.32 2.08 -1.99
C GLY A 52 -8.43 3.60 -1.86
N LEU A 53 -7.30 4.28 -1.66
CA LEU A 53 -7.25 5.76 -1.66
C LEU A 53 -7.59 6.31 -3.03
N PHE A 54 -7.03 5.74 -4.10
CA PHE A 54 -7.38 6.11 -5.47
C PHE A 54 -8.89 5.96 -5.72
N ASP A 55 -9.45 4.80 -5.37
CA ASP A 55 -10.89 4.53 -5.57
C ASP A 55 -11.76 5.50 -4.78
N TYR A 56 -11.39 5.80 -3.53
CA TYR A 56 -12.07 6.78 -2.71
C TYR A 56 -12.07 8.16 -3.38
N PHE A 57 -10.91 8.67 -3.79
CA PHE A 57 -10.84 9.99 -4.43
C PHE A 57 -11.57 10.02 -5.77
N LYS A 58 -11.50 8.94 -6.55
CA LYS A 58 -12.18 8.85 -7.84
C LYS A 58 -13.70 8.89 -7.69
N ILE A 59 -14.27 8.07 -6.80
CA ILE A 59 -15.73 7.99 -6.60
C ILE A 59 -16.30 9.32 -6.08
N ASN A 60 -15.50 10.07 -5.31
CA ASN A 60 -15.90 11.36 -4.74
C ASN A 60 -15.54 12.56 -5.64
N ASN A 61 -15.04 12.33 -6.87
CA ASN A 61 -14.58 13.39 -7.78
C ASN A 61 -13.52 14.33 -7.15
N LEU A 62 -12.60 13.77 -6.38
CA LEU A 62 -11.54 14.50 -5.65
C LEU A 62 -10.15 14.34 -6.28
N LEU A 63 -10.04 13.63 -7.41
CA LEU A 63 -8.79 13.53 -8.17
C LEU A 63 -8.56 14.81 -8.98
N GLY A 64 -7.32 15.31 -8.98
CA GLY A 64 -6.90 16.42 -9.83
C GLY A 64 -6.77 16.03 -11.31
N VAL A 65 -6.67 17.03 -12.17
CA VAL A 65 -6.58 16.86 -13.64
C VAL A 65 -5.33 16.07 -14.08
N ASN A 66 -4.23 16.19 -13.31
CA ASN A 66 -2.93 15.59 -13.63
C ASN A 66 -2.57 14.43 -12.69
N GLU A 67 -3.56 13.77 -12.08
CA GLU A 67 -3.31 12.61 -11.23
C GLU A 67 -2.78 11.42 -12.06
N PRO A 68 -1.75 10.70 -11.58
CA PRO A 68 -1.31 9.46 -12.21
C PRO A 68 -2.44 8.42 -12.27
N GLU A 69 -2.34 7.50 -13.24
CA GLU A 69 -3.29 6.39 -13.38
C GLU A 69 -3.23 5.44 -12.18
N LYS A 70 -4.32 4.72 -11.91
CA LYS A 70 -4.42 3.77 -10.79
C LYS A 70 -3.26 2.77 -10.75
N ASP A 71 -2.86 2.26 -11.92
CA ASP A 71 -1.77 1.29 -12.03
C ASP A 71 -0.44 1.88 -11.54
N ASP A 72 -0.21 3.18 -11.74
CA ASP A 72 1.00 3.85 -11.27
C ASP A 72 0.99 4.02 -9.74
N TRP A 73 -0.18 4.31 -9.14
CA TRP A 73 -0.35 4.36 -7.68
C TRP A 73 -0.06 3.01 -7.02
N MET A 74 -0.65 1.96 -7.57
CA MET A 74 -0.49 0.59 -7.06
C MET A 74 0.96 0.12 -7.22
N LEU A 75 1.54 0.31 -8.40
CA LEU A 75 2.92 -0.11 -8.67
C LEU A 75 3.92 0.65 -7.80
N ALA A 76 3.72 1.95 -7.58
CA ALA A 76 4.58 2.73 -6.67
C ALA A 76 4.46 2.24 -5.23
N GLY A 77 3.24 1.99 -4.73
CA GLY A 77 3.03 1.41 -3.41
C GLY A 77 3.73 0.07 -3.22
N PHE A 78 3.67 -0.79 -4.25
CA PHE A 78 4.35 -2.09 -4.21
C PHE A 78 5.89 -1.97 -4.25
N LEU A 79 6.43 -1.08 -5.08
CA LEU A 79 7.87 -0.99 -5.32
C LEU A 79 8.61 0.04 -4.45
N HIS A 80 7.94 0.79 -3.58
CA HIS A 80 8.57 1.90 -2.84
C HIS A 80 9.84 1.50 -2.06
N ASP A 81 9.86 0.27 -1.52
CA ASP A 81 10.94 -0.31 -0.74
C ASP A 81 11.81 -1.30 -1.52
N ILE A 82 11.74 -1.36 -2.86
CA ILE A 82 12.48 -2.36 -3.66
C ILE A 82 14.00 -2.30 -3.45
N ASP A 83 14.53 -1.14 -3.05
CA ASP A 83 15.94 -0.92 -2.73
C ASP A 83 16.23 -0.94 -1.22
N TYR A 84 15.25 -1.27 -0.37
CA TYR A 84 15.42 -1.49 1.07
C TYR A 84 16.03 -2.88 1.37
N SER A 85 17.10 -3.25 0.66
CA SER A 85 17.77 -4.55 0.78
C SER A 85 19.25 -4.48 0.43
N GLY A 86 20.05 -5.39 1.00
CA GLY A 86 21.46 -5.57 0.70
C GLY A 86 22.27 -4.27 0.76
N GLU A 87 23.06 -4.03 -0.28
CA GLU A 87 23.92 -2.86 -0.41
C GLU A 87 23.18 -1.53 -0.63
N PHE A 88 21.90 -1.59 -1.01
CA PHE A 88 21.11 -0.39 -1.34
C PHE A 88 20.43 0.23 -0.12
N LYS A 89 20.13 -0.61 0.89
CA LYS A 89 19.43 -0.25 2.12
C LYS A 89 19.97 1.01 2.81
N PRO A 90 21.29 1.26 2.93
CA PRO A 90 21.81 2.47 3.58
C PRO A 90 21.44 3.79 2.88
N THR A 91 21.07 3.73 1.60
CA THR A 91 20.78 4.90 0.75
C THR A 91 19.35 4.93 0.24
N HIS A 92 18.47 4.04 0.71
CA HIS A 92 17.08 3.98 0.30
C HIS A 92 16.37 5.35 0.49
N PRO A 93 15.50 5.81 -0.45
CA PRO A 93 15.07 5.12 -1.67
C PRO A 93 15.84 5.52 -2.95
N GLN A 94 17.08 6.02 -2.81
CA GLN A 94 17.87 6.56 -3.93
C GLN A 94 18.28 5.51 -4.97
N LYS A 95 18.10 4.22 -4.66
CA LYS A 95 18.59 3.08 -5.44
C LYS A 95 17.49 2.27 -6.09
N THR A 96 16.25 2.79 -6.11
CA THR A 96 15.07 2.16 -6.71
C THR A 96 15.32 1.67 -8.14
N LEU A 97 15.87 2.53 -9.02
CA LEU A 97 16.10 2.18 -10.43
C LEU A 97 17.23 1.15 -10.59
N GLU A 98 18.31 1.26 -9.81
CA GLU A 98 19.40 0.26 -9.84
C GLU A 98 18.94 -1.10 -9.31
N ALA A 99 18.09 -1.12 -8.27
CA ALA A 99 17.50 -2.34 -7.75
C ALA A 99 16.62 -3.04 -8.78
N LEU A 100 15.79 -2.29 -9.52
CA LEU A 100 14.97 -2.84 -10.60
C LEU A 100 15.81 -3.33 -11.79
N ALA A 101 16.89 -2.61 -12.13
CA ALA A 101 17.77 -2.95 -13.25
C ALA A 101 18.45 -4.31 -13.08
N LYS A 102 18.72 -4.77 -11.84
CA LYS A 102 19.22 -6.14 -11.55
C LYS A 102 18.33 -7.24 -12.12
N TYR A 103 17.05 -6.95 -12.31
CA TYR A 103 16.05 -7.89 -12.83
C TYR A 103 15.61 -7.56 -14.26
N GLY A 104 16.29 -6.62 -14.94
CA GLY A 104 15.91 -6.16 -16.28
C GLY A 104 14.59 -5.39 -16.31
N LEU A 105 14.24 -4.72 -15.20
CA LEU A 105 12.98 -4.00 -15.05
C LEU A 105 13.19 -2.48 -15.09
N THR A 106 12.20 -1.78 -15.62
CA THR A 106 12.15 -0.31 -15.68
C THR A 106 10.74 0.16 -15.32
N ILE A 107 10.63 1.35 -14.74
CA ILE A 107 9.35 1.96 -14.36
C ILE A 107 9.19 3.32 -15.03
N LYS A 108 7.94 3.78 -15.16
CA LYS A 108 7.62 5.13 -15.65
C LYS A 108 8.16 6.17 -14.66
N GLU A 109 8.43 7.38 -15.15
CA GLU A 109 8.83 8.51 -14.31
C GLU A 109 7.75 8.87 -13.27
N SER A 110 6.46 8.76 -13.62
CA SER A 110 5.34 8.94 -12.69
C SER A 110 5.43 8.03 -11.47
N VAL A 111 5.71 6.74 -11.68
CA VAL A 111 5.90 5.73 -10.62
C VAL A 111 7.14 6.07 -9.79
N HIS A 112 8.25 6.42 -10.43
CA HIS A 112 9.48 6.77 -9.71
C HIS A 112 9.31 8.05 -8.86
N ASN A 113 8.57 9.04 -9.36
CA ASN A 113 8.26 10.26 -8.60
C ASN A 113 7.41 9.95 -7.36
N LEU A 114 6.41 9.06 -7.49
CA LEU A 114 5.64 8.57 -6.35
C LEU A 114 6.54 7.87 -5.32
N ILE A 115 7.45 7.00 -5.78
CA ILE A 115 8.43 6.36 -4.90
C ILE A 115 9.28 7.43 -4.21
N LYS A 116 9.80 8.45 -4.89
CA LYS A 116 10.58 9.49 -4.18
C LYS A 116 9.77 10.24 -3.13
N ALA A 117 8.47 10.45 -3.36
CA ALA A 117 7.60 11.20 -2.47
C ALA A 117 7.31 10.51 -1.13
N HIS A 118 7.56 9.21 -0.97
CA HIS A 118 7.34 8.55 0.33
C HIS A 118 8.39 8.94 1.39
N ALA A 119 9.55 9.44 0.97
CA ALA A 119 10.66 9.85 1.84
C ALA A 119 11.22 11.23 1.44
N PRO A 120 10.42 12.31 1.52
CA PRO A 120 10.82 13.64 1.03
C PRO A 120 12.08 14.18 1.72
N ASP A 121 12.33 13.81 2.98
CA ASP A 121 13.53 14.22 3.72
C ASP A 121 14.82 13.57 3.18
N LEU A 122 14.70 12.40 2.54
CA LEU A 122 15.82 11.68 1.95
C LEU A 122 15.99 12.00 0.46
N THR A 123 14.91 12.34 -0.23
CA THR A 123 14.89 12.53 -1.69
C THR A 123 14.86 13.98 -2.14
N GLY A 124 14.49 14.91 -1.24
CA GLY A 124 14.19 16.30 -1.59
C GLY A 124 12.91 16.46 -2.43
N TYR A 125 12.15 15.38 -2.65
CA TYR A 125 10.95 15.39 -3.49
C TYR A 125 9.70 15.55 -2.62
N GLN A 126 9.20 16.78 -2.51
CA GLN A 126 8.00 17.08 -1.73
C GLN A 126 6.72 16.58 -2.43
N PRO A 127 5.73 16.02 -1.70
CA PRO A 127 4.43 15.63 -2.25
C PRO A 127 3.61 16.82 -2.79
N LYS A 128 2.97 16.66 -3.95
CA LYS A 128 2.27 17.73 -4.68
C LYS A 128 0.84 17.38 -5.12
N ASN A 129 0.50 16.11 -5.18
CA ASN A 129 -0.80 15.60 -5.65
C ASN A 129 -1.34 14.51 -4.70
N LYS A 130 -2.57 14.04 -4.92
CA LYS A 130 -3.19 13.04 -4.05
C LYS A 130 -2.40 11.74 -4.03
N ALA A 131 -1.81 11.35 -5.15
CA ALA A 131 -1.01 10.13 -5.25
C ALA A 131 0.24 10.17 -4.35
N GLU A 132 1.00 11.26 -4.43
CA GLU A 132 2.23 11.47 -3.66
C GLU A 132 1.94 11.65 -2.17
N TRP A 133 0.86 12.38 -1.83
CA TRP A 133 0.42 12.48 -0.43
C TRP A 133 -0.10 11.14 0.11
N SER A 134 -0.70 10.30 -0.74
CA SER A 134 -1.23 9.01 -0.34
C SER A 134 -0.10 8.06 0.06
N ILE A 135 0.93 7.92 -0.79
CA ILE A 135 2.05 7.03 -0.51
C ILE A 135 2.84 7.51 0.72
N PHE A 136 3.06 8.83 0.84
CA PHE A 136 3.73 9.45 1.98
C PHE A 136 3.01 9.17 3.31
N CYS A 137 1.69 9.41 3.39
CA CYS A 137 0.94 9.20 4.62
C CYS A 137 0.69 7.71 4.91
N ALA A 138 0.51 6.88 3.89
CA ALA A 138 0.10 5.50 4.04
C ALA A 138 1.25 4.56 4.39
N ASP A 139 2.48 4.86 3.97
CA ASP A 139 3.66 4.02 4.21
C ASP A 139 3.81 3.68 5.71
N SER A 140 3.95 4.68 6.60
CA SER A 140 4.11 4.35 8.02
C SER A 140 2.84 3.77 8.67
N LEU A 141 1.66 4.03 8.08
CA LEU A 141 0.38 3.53 8.60
C LEU A 141 0.22 2.02 8.39
N THR A 142 0.68 1.46 7.26
CA THR A 142 0.58 0.01 7.02
C THR A 142 1.36 -0.78 8.08
N GLY A 143 2.55 -0.31 8.46
CA GLY A 143 3.36 -0.87 9.54
C GLY A 143 2.62 -0.84 10.89
N LEU A 144 1.93 0.25 11.21
CA LEU A 144 1.09 0.34 12.41
C LEU A 144 -0.08 -0.64 12.37
N ILE A 145 -0.81 -0.73 11.24
CA ILE A 145 -1.94 -1.64 11.09
C ILE A 145 -1.49 -3.10 11.26
N MET A 146 -0.36 -3.48 10.65
CA MET A 146 0.23 -4.80 10.83
C MET A 146 0.61 -5.05 12.30
N ALA A 147 1.26 -4.09 12.96
CA ALA A 147 1.57 -4.18 14.40
C ALA A 147 0.30 -4.42 15.24
N VAL A 148 -0.80 -3.72 14.94
CA VAL A 148 -2.09 -3.93 15.64
C VAL A 148 -2.62 -5.35 15.41
N ALA A 149 -2.49 -5.90 14.21
CA ALA A 149 -2.85 -7.30 13.96
C ALA A 149 -2.05 -8.28 14.83
N PHE A 150 -0.75 -8.05 15.05
CA PHE A 150 0.09 -8.94 15.86
C PHE A 150 -0.35 -9.10 17.31
N VAL A 151 -0.97 -8.08 17.89
CA VAL A 151 -1.43 -8.13 19.28
C VAL A 151 -2.86 -8.67 19.44
N TYR A 152 -3.56 -8.95 18.33
CA TYR A 152 -4.85 -9.64 18.38
C TYR A 152 -4.62 -11.15 18.59
N PRO A 153 -5.45 -11.85 19.40
CA PRO A 153 -5.29 -13.29 19.63
C PRO A 153 -5.32 -14.13 18.35
N SER A 154 -6.17 -13.77 17.38
CA SER A 154 -6.26 -14.45 16.08
C SER A 154 -5.07 -14.15 15.17
N ARG A 155 -4.37 -13.04 15.44
CA ARG A 155 -3.35 -12.41 14.59
C ARG A 155 -3.82 -12.04 13.18
N LYS A 156 -5.10 -12.21 12.85
CA LYS A 156 -5.61 -11.98 11.50
C LYS A 156 -5.97 -10.50 11.29
N LEU A 157 -5.58 -9.97 10.13
CA LEU A 157 -5.95 -8.61 9.74
C LEU A 157 -7.47 -8.42 9.66
N ALA A 158 -8.21 -9.45 9.23
CA ALA A 158 -9.68 -9.43 9.14
C ALA A 158 -10.36 -8.99 10.45
N ASP A 159 -9.79 -9.37 11.59
CA ASP A 159 -10.38 -9.13 12.92
C ASP A 159 -10.02 -7.75 13.49
N VAL A 160 -9.02 -7.07 12.92
CA VAL A 160 -8.55 -5.77 13.41
C VAL A 160 -9.66 -4.71 13.30
N LYS A 161 -9.97 -4.05 14.41
CA LYS A 161 -10.98 -2.98 14.45
C LYS A 161 -10.36 -1.62 14.17
N LEU A 162 -11.08 -0.76 13.43
CA LEU A 162 -10.69 0.62 13.17
C LEU A 162 -10.32 1.37 14.46
N SER A 163 -11.16 1.24 15.49
CA SER A 163 -10.94 1.89 16.79
C SER A 163 -9.63 1.47 17.47
N SER A 164 -9.14 0.25 17.23
CA SER A 164 -7.86 -0.21 17.76
C SER A 164 -6.69 0.49 17.06
N VAL A 165 -6.74 0.61 15.73
CA VAL A 165 -5.72 1.32 14.96
C VAL A 165 -5.69 2.79 15.33
N VAL A 166 -6.84 3.45 15.37
CA VAL A 166 -6.97 4.87 15.74
C VAL A 166 -6.47 5.11 17.17
N LYS A 167 -6.84 4.26 18.14
CA LYS A 167 -6.32 4.35 19.51
C LYS A 167 -4.79 4.26 19.55
N ARG A 168 -4.21 3.31 18.83
CA ARG A 168 -2.75 3.08 18.80
C ARG A 168 -1.99 4.18 18.06
N LEU A 169 -2.61 4.78 17.05
CA LEU A 169 -2.09 5.94 16.34
C LEU A 169 -2.04 7.17 17.24
N LEU A 170 -3.17 7.49 17.91
CA LEU A 170 -3.35 8.79 18.57
C LEU A 170 -3.03 8.81 20.06
N LYS A 171 -3.19 7.69 20.77
CA LYS A 171 -3.14 7.64 22.25
C LYS A 171 -2.01 6.79 22.82
N GLU A 172 -1.36 5.95 22.02
CA GLU A 172 -0.35 5.00 22.51
C GLU A 172 0.97 5.11 21.71
N PRO A 173 1.74 6.21 21.86
CA PRO A 173 2.96 6.45 21.07
C PRO A 173 4.06 5.41 21.29
N LYS A 174 4.06 4.73 22.44
CA LYS A 174 5.03 3.65 22.75
C LYS A 174 4.75 2.36 21.95
N PHE A 175 3.51 2.13 21.52
CA PHE A 175 3.18 0.96 20.71
C PHE A 175 3.68 1.16 19.28
N ALA A 176 4.45 0.23 18.71
CA ALA A 176 5.10 0.43 17.42
C ALA A 176 5.82 1.80 17.37
N ALA A 177 6.82 1.97 18.26
CA ALA A 177 7.50 3.25 18.47
C ALA A 177 8.18 3.81 17.21
N GLY A 178 8.51 2.95 16.23
CA GLY A 178 9.05 3.36 14.93
C GLY A 178 8.04 3.96 13.94
N THR A 179 6.74 3.95 14.26
CA THR A 179 5.72 4.57 13.40
C THR A 179 5.89 6.09 13.38
N ARG A 180 6.06 6.65 12.17
CA ARG A 180 6.13 8.10 11.89
C ARG A 180 4.73 8.70 11.94
N ARG A 181 4.21 8.86 13.17
CA ARG A 181 2.82 9.29 13.43
C ARG A 181 2.51 10.68 12.90
N GLU A 182 3.47 11.59 12.96
CA GLU A 182 3.28 12.94 12.46
C GLU A 182 3.14 12.95 10.93
N ASP A 183 3.81 12.05 10.22
CA ASP A 183 3.62 11.90 8.77
C ASP A 183 2.23 11.35 8.43
N ILE A 184 1.76 10.33 9.16
CA ILE A 184 0.41 9.79 9.02
C ILE A 184 -0.64 10.89 9.21
N LYS A 185 -0.47 11.72 10.26
CA LYS A 185 -1.42 12.79 10.60
C LYS A 185 -1.48 13.91 9.55
N LYS A 186 -0.45 14.08 8.72
CA LYS A 186 -0.48 15.04 7.60
C LYS A 186 -1.56 14.70 6.56
N CYS A 187 -2.23 13.55 6.64
CA CYS A 187 -3.43 13.27 5.84
C CYS A 187 -4.54 14.32 5.98
N ILE A 188 -4.59 15.05 7.10
CA ILE A 188 -5.61 16.09 7.34
C ILE A 188 -5.34 17.38 6.56
N LEU A 189 -4.12 17.55 6.03
CA LEU A 189 -3.73 18.79 5.36
C LEU A 189 -4.60 19.03 4.12
N PRO A 190 -5.18 20.23 3.93
CA PRO A 190 -5.99 20.57 2.76
C PRO A 190 -5.25 20.40 1.43
N GLU A 191 -3.97 20.77 1.40
CA GLU A 191 -3.05 20.59 0.26
C GLU A 191 -2.70 19.11 0.02
N GLY A 192 -2.89 18.27 1.04
CA GLY A 192 -2.64 16.84 0.99
C GLY A 192 -3.91 16.05 0.69
N LEU A 193 -4.26 15.13 1.58
CA LEU A 193 -5.42 14.25 1.38
C LEU A 193 -6.74 14.93 1.75
N ASN A 194 -6.72 15.94 2.63
CA ASN A 194 -7.89 16.59 3.21
C ASN A 194 -8.88 15.56 3.79
N LEU A 195 -8.35 14.56 4.52
CA LEU A 195 -9.14 13.49 5.13
C LEU A 195 -8.98 13.53 6.65
N PRO A 196 -10.09 13.40 7.41
CA PRO A 196 -10.01 13.07 8.83
C PRO A 196 -9.16 11.81 9.03
N VAL A 197 -8.37 11.76 10.10
CA VAL A 197 -7.46 10.64 10.39
C VAL A 197 -8.22 9.31 10.41
N GLU A 198 -9.38 9.27 11.07
CA GLU A 198 -10.22 8.08 11.14
C GLU A 198 -10.64 7.59 9.76
N LYS A 199 -10.98 8.51 8.85
CA LYS A 199 -11.40 8.16 7.49
C LYS A 199 -10.22 7.62 6.68
N PHE A 200 -9.06 8.25 6.79
CA PHE A 200 -7.83 7.79 6.16
C PHE A 200 -7.45 6.37 6.63
N VAL A 201 -7.49 6.13 7.94
CA VAL A 201 -7.20 4.82 8.53
C VAL A 201 -8.25 3.78 8.12
N GLU A 202 -9.52 4.14 8.06
CA GLU A 202 -10.59 3.26 7.60
C GLU A 202 -10.35 2.77 6.17
N ILE A 203 -10.05 3.68 5.24
CA ILE A 203 -9.79 3.35 3.83
C ILE A 203 -8.61 2.38 3.74
N CYS A 204 -7.49 2.69 4.38
CA CYS A 204 -6.30 1.85 4.37
C CYS A 204 -6.56 0.46 4.97
N LEU A 205 -7.15 0.41 6.17
CA LEU A 205 -7.44 -0.84 6.86
C LEU A 205 -8.36 -1.76 6.05
N ASN A 206 -9.44 -1.21 5.49
CA ASN A 206 -10.39 -1.99 4.70
C ASN A 206 -9.77 -2.50 3.40
N SER A 207 -8.91 -1.70 2.76
CA SER A 207 -8.22 -2.09 1.54
C SER A 207 -7.23 -3.24 1.79
N MET A 208 -6.45 -3.15 2.87
CA MET A 208 -5.56 -4.25 3.26
C MET A 208 -6.34 -5.53 3.61
N LYS A 209 -7.50 -5.42 4.29
CA LYS A 209 -8.37 -6.58 4.59
C LYS A 209 -8.91 -7.27 3.33
N ALA A 210 -9.27 -6.49 2.31
CA ALA A 210 -9.81 -7.03 1.06
C ALA A 210 -8.78 -7.91 0.34
N VAL A 211 -7.52 -7.47 0.29
CA VAL A 211 -6.42 -8.25 -0.30
C VAL A 211 -6.08 -9.48 0.55
N ALA A 212 -6.10 -9.36 1.88
CA ALA A 212 -5.83 -10.50 2.78
C ALA A 212 -6.91 -11.60 2.73
N SER A 213 -8.13 -11.27 2.27
CA SER A 213 -9.25 -12.22 2.19
C SER A 213 -9.37 -12.90 0.82
N ALA A 214 -8.65 -12.43 -0.20
CA ALA A 214 -8.61 -13.08 -1.50
C ALA A 214 -7.65 -14.28 -1.43
N ASP A 215 -8.14 -15.49 -1.73
CA ASP A 215 -7.37 -16.74 -1.89
C ASP A 215 -6.39 -16.63 -3.08
N THR A 216 -5.42 -15.74 -2.93
CA THR A 216 -4.35 -15.49 -3.89
C THR A 216 -3.15 -16.26 -3.37
N GLU A 217 -2.28 -16.81 -4.22
CA GLU A 217 -0.99 -17.41 -3.80
C GLU A 217 -0.06 -16.42 -3.04
N ILE A 218 -0.51 -15.17 -2.89
CA ILE A 218 -0.06 -14.10 -2.01
C ILE A 218 -0.60 -14.27 -0.56
N VAL A 219 -1.19 -15.41 -0.20
CA VAL A 219 -1.50 -15.79 1.19
C VAL A 219 -0.20 -16.24 1.89
N LYS A 220 0.74 -15.29 2.01
CA LYS A 220 1.72 -15.25 3.09
C LYS A 220 1.59 -14.00 3.96
N PHE A 221 0.52 -13.21 3.83
CA PHE A 221 0.08 -12.33 4.92
C PHE A 221 -0.22 -13.14 6.20
N ASN A 222 -0.68 -14.39 6.05
CA ASN A 222 -0.84 -15.34 7.17
C ASN A 222 0.45 -16.08 7.58
N TYR A 223 1.54 -16.00 6.82
CA TYR A 223 2.82 -16.64 7.17
C TYR A 223 3.83 -15.69 7.82
N PHE A 224 3.48 -14.41 7.97
CA PHE A 224 4.19 -13.51 8.90
C PHE A 224 4.15 -14.06 10.34
N PHE A 225 3.16 -14.89 10.67
CA PHE A 225 2.81 -15.23 12.05
C PHE A 225 3.73 -16.21 12.79
N ASN A 226 4.72 -16.85 12.12
CA ASN A 226 5.64 -17.81 12.74
C ASN A 226 7.10 -17.34 12.90
N PHE A 227 7.54 -16.23 12.30
CA PHE A 227 8.98 -15.93 12.18
C PHE A 227 9.51 -14.76 13.03
N LEU A 228 8.65 -14.06 13.78
CA LEU A 228 9.09 -13.05 14.77
C LEU A 228 9.18 -13.59 16.21
N ALA A 229 9.18 -14.92 16.38
CA ALA A 229 9.31 -15.60 17.67
C ALA A 229 10.67 -16.27 17.88
N THR A 230 11.68 -15.91 17.07
CA THR A 230 13.09 -16.30 17.20
C THR A 230 13.97 -15.09 16.97
#